data_AF-A0A222VQ44-F1
#
_entry.id   AF-A0A222VQ44-F1
#
_cell.length_a   1.000
_cell.length_b   1.000
_cell.length_c   1.000
_cell.angle_alpha   90.00
_cell.angle_beta   90.00
_cell.angle_gamma   90.00
#
_symmetry.space_group_name_H-M   'P 1'
#
loop_
_entity.id
_entity.type
_entity.pdbx_description
1 polymer ?
#
loop_
_entity_poly.entity_id
_entity_poly.type
_entity_poly.pdbx_seq_one_letter_code
_entity_poly.pdbx_strand_id
1 'polypeptide(L)'
;MRRIAAALFGLFLLAFAVFEAVKYGGVVVPLVVAGFILPDLAFFAAIGAPAEKGQLPRRAVPLYNLLHHWAPPAVVLVLSATLPISHTTLLLFFPAALAWLSHIMLDRALGYGPRTRDGWQRGGSPVNRPAAGSHQTWSSTRRMLPPSTLPISSSE
;
A
#
# COMPACT_ATOMS: atom_id res chain seq x y z
N MET A 1 4.89 -8.36 17.41
CA MET A 1 3.70 -7.60 17.87
C MET A 1 2.88 -7.04 16.71
N ARG A 2 3.41 -6.16 15.84
CA ARG A 2 2.63 -5.55 14.73
C ARG A 2 1.91 -6.54 13.79
N ARG A 3 2.56 -7.64 13.38
CA ARG A 3 1.93 -8.65 12.51
C ARG A 3 0.80 -9.43 13.20
N ILE A 4 0.98 -9.77 14.48
CA ILE A 4 -0.03 -10.45 15.29
C ILE A 4 -1.23 -9.53 15.49
N ALA A 5 -1.00 -8.25 15.82
CA ALA A 5 -2.08 -7.27 15.94
C ALA A 5 -2.85 -7.12 14.63
N ALA A 6 -2.16 -7.05 13.48
CA ALA A 6 -2.79 -7.01 12.17
C ALA A 6 -3.61 -8.30 11.89
N ALA A 7 -3.09 -9.47 12.26
CA ALA A 7 -3.79 -10.74 12.10
C ALA A 7 -5.08 -10.78 12.92
N LEU A 8 -4.99 -10.46 14.22
CA LEU A 8 -6.13 -10.46 15.13
C LEU A 8 -7.19 -9.44 14.68
N PHE A 9 -6.76 -8.24 14.31
CA PHE A 9 -7.68 -7.22 13.83
C PHE A 9 -8.32 -7.61 12.49
N GLY A 10 -7.55 -8.14 11.55
CA GLY A 10 -8.07 -8.65 10.27
C GLY A 10 -9.09 -9.77 10.45
N LEU A 11 -8.79 -10.76 11.31
CA LEU A 11 -9.71 -11.85 11.63
C LEU A 11 -10.98 -11.35 12.33
N PHE A 12 -10.86 -10.39 13.24
CA PHE A 12 -12.01 -9.76 13.87
C PHE A 12 -12.92 -9.08 12.84
N LEU A 13 -12.34 -8.27 11.94
CA LEU A 13 -13.08 -7.61 10.88
C LEU A 13 -13.73 -8.60 9.92
N LEU A 14 -13.04 -9.70 9.58
CA LEU A 14 -13.57 -10.78 8.75
C LEU A 14 -14.77 -11.44 9.42
N ALA A 15 -14.63 -11.83 10.69
CA ALA A 15 -15.70 -12.44 11.45
C ALA A 15 -16.93 -11.52 11.52
N PHE A 16 -16.71 -10.21 11.68
CA PHE A 16 -17.79 -9.24 11.70
C PHE A 16 -18.46 -9.06 10.32
N ALA A 17 -17.68 -9.04 9.23
CA ALA A 17 -18.24 -9.02 7.88
C ALA A 17 -19.09 -10.27 7.59
N VAL A 18 -18.64 -11.44 8.03
CA VAL A 18 -19.40 -12.71 7.90
C VAL A 18 -20.68 -12.67 8.74
N PHE A 19 -20.62 -12.17 9.97
CA PHE A 19 -21.79 -11.99 10.81
C PHE A 19 -22.85 -11.11 10.13
N GLU A 20 -22.44 -9.96 9.59
CA GLU A 20 -23.34 -9.05 8.86
C GLU A 20 -23.90 -9.70 7.58
N ALA A 21 -23.08 -10.47 6.85
CA ALA A 21 -23.52 -11.21 5.67
C ALA A 21 -24.58 -12.27 5.99
N VAL A 22 -24.41 -13.00 7.11
CA VAL A 22 -25.39 -14.00 7.58
C VAL A 22 -26.68 -13.31 8.06
N LYS A 23 -26.55 -12.18 8.76
CA LYS A 23 -27.67 -11.42 9.30
C LYS A 23 -28.59 -10.84 8.22
N TYR A 24 -28.01 -10.26 7.16
CA TYR A 24 -28.78 -9.58 6.12
C TYR A 24 -29.00 -10.42 4.85
N GLY A 25 -28.15 -11.42 4.60
CA GLY A 25 -28.27 -12.31 3.44
C GLY A 25 -28.32 -11.60 2.08
N GLY A 26 -28.94 -12.26 1.09
CA GLY A 26 -29.27 -11.68 -0.20
C GLY A 26 -28.09 -10.99 -0.90
N VAL A 27 -28.27 -9.72 -1.27
CA VAL A 27 -27.26 -8.90 -1.97
C VAL A 27 -26.02 -8.59 -1.12
N VAL A 28 -26.09 -8.72 0.22
CA VAL A 28 -24.94 -8.43 1.10
C VAL A 28 -23.85 -9.48 0.94
N VAL A 29 -24.21 -10.75 0.73
CA VAL A 29 -23.25 -11.85 0.55
C VAL A 29 -22.30 -11.59 -0.64
N PRO A 30 -22.78 -11.35 -1.89
CA PRO A 30 -21.90 -11.07 -3.00
C PRO A 30 -21.12 -9.74 -2.82
N LEU A 31 -21.68 -8.75 -2.11
CA LEU A 31 -20.94 -7.50 -1.82
C LEU A 31 -19.77 -7.72 -0.85
N VAL A 32 -19.94 -8.56 0.17
CA VAL A 32 -18.86 -8.96 1.08
C VAL A 32 -17.76 -9.71 0.32
N VAL A 33 -18.15 -10.66 -0.53
CA VAL A 33 -17.20 -11.37 -1.39
C VAL A 33 -16.48 -10.39 -2.32
N ALA A 34 -17.21 -9.50 -2.99
CA ALA A 34 -16.64 -8.47 -3.87
C ALA A 34 -15.67 -7.56 -3.12
N GLY A 35 -16.04 -7.07 -1.94
CA GLY A 35 -15.17 -6.24 -1.09
C GLY A 35 -13.90 -6.97 -0.65
N PHE A 36 -14.01 -8.27 -0.34
CA PHE A 36 -12.86 -9.08 0.04
C PHE A 36 -11.88 -9.32 -1.11
N ILE A 37 -12.37 -9.55 -2.34
CA ILE A 37 -11.51 -9.80 -3.52
C ILE A 37 -11.07 -8.52 -4.23
N LEU A 38 -11.71 -7.38 -3.94
CA LEU A 38 -11.47 -6.09 -4.60
C LEU A 38 -9.97 -5.72 -4.67
N PRO A 39 -9.16 -5.87 -3.59
CA PRO A 39 -7.73 -5.57 -3.66
C PRO A 39 -6.97 -6.35 -4.73
N ASP A 40 -7.30 -7.63 -4.89
CA ASP A 40 -6.64 -8.51 -5.86
C ASP A 40 -6.96 -8.12 -7.30
N LEU A 41 -8.06 -7.40 -7.53
CA LEU A 41 -8.40 -6.92 -8.86
C LEU A 41 -7.34 -5.96 -9.43
N ALA A 42 -6.49 -5.37 -8.56
CA ALA A 42 -5.34 -4.59 -9.00
C ALA A 42 -4.37 -5.38 -9.90
N PHE A 43 -4.28 -6.70 -9.74
CA PHE A 43 -3.38 -7.54 -10.54
C PHE A 43 -3.85 -7.67 -11.99
N PHE A 44 -5.13 -7.42 -12.31
CA PHE A 44 -5.58 -7.37 -13.71
C PHE A 44 -4.89 -6.24 -14.48
N ALA A 45 -4.56 -5.12 -13.83
CA ALA A 45 -3.78 -4.04 -14.47
C ALA A 45 -2.34 -4.46 -14.82
N ALA A 46 -1.84 -5.58 -14.26
CA ALA A 46 -0.51 -6.12 -14.54
C ALA A 46 -0.48 -7.09 -15.73
N ILE A 47 -1.62 -7.53 -16.27
CA ILE A 47 -1.69 -8.58 -17.30
C ILE A 47 -0.92 -8.21 -18.58
N GLY A 48 0.07 -9.02 -18.95
CA GLY A 48 0.87 -8.82 -20.17
C GLY A 48 1.92 -7.71 -20.06
N ALA A 49 2.19 -7.16 -18.87
CA ALA A 49 3.34 -6.29 -18.66
C ALA A 49 4.55 -7.08 -18.17
N PRO A 50 5.77 -6.75 -18.66
CA PRO A 50 6.99 -7.35 -18.16
C PRO A 50 7.24 -6.91 -16.70
N ALA A 51 7.59 -7.86 -15.84
CA ALA A 51 8.05 -7.61 -14.48
C ALA A 51 8.94 -8.77 -13.99
N GLU A 52 9.89 -8.44 -13.11
CA GLU A 52 10.71 -9.43 -12.44
C GLU A 52 9.94 -10.14 -11.31
N LYS A 53 10.45 -11.29 -10.86
CA LYS A 53 9.83 -12.05 -9.77
C LYS A 53 9.74 -11.19 -8.50
N GLY A 54 8.51 -10.97 -8.03
CA GLY A 54 8.24 -10.16 -6.84
C GLY A 54 8.12 -8.65 -7.10
N GLN A 55 8.36 -8.21 -8.33
CA GLN A 55 8.11 -6.85 -8.80
C GLN A 55 6.71 -6.77 -9.41
N LEU A 56 5.99 -5.69 -9.11
CA LEU A 56 4.73 -5.37 -9.77
C LEU A 56 5.00 -4.43 -10.97
N PRO A 57 4.40 -4.64 -12.16
CA PRO A 57 4.55 -3.71 -13.27
C PRO A 57 4.21 -2.27 -12.86
N ARG A 58 5.03 -1.30 -13.28
CA ARG A 58 4.90 0.12 -12.88
C ARG A 58 3.50 0.70 -13.08
N ARG A 59 2.78 0.26 -14.13
CA ARG A 59 1.42 0.70 -14.44
C ARG A 59 0.36 0.20 -13.44
N ALA A 60 0.58 -0.95 -12.79
CA ALA A 60 -0.34 -1.52 -11.81
C ALA A 60 -0.10 -0.99 -10.38
N VAL A 61 1.06 -0.39 -10.12
CA VAL A 61 1.46 0.13 -8.81
C VAL A 61 0.46 1.13 -8.21
N PRO A 62 -0.05 2.15 -8.96
CA PRO A 62 -0.99 3.11 -8.38
C PRO A 62 -2.29 2.44 -7.91
N LEU A 63 -2.86 1.57 -8.75
CA LEU A 63 -4.09 0.86 -8.44
C LEU A 63 -3.90 -0.11 -7.26
N TYR A 64 -2.82 -0.88 -7.26
CA TYR A 64 -2.47 -1.76 -6.14
C TYR A 64 -2.35 -0.98 -4.83
N ASN A 65 -1.58 0.11 -4.83
CA ASN A 65 -1.36 0.91 -3.62
C ASN A 65 -2.65 1.57 -3.13
N LEU A 66 -3.51 2.04 -4.03
CA LEU A 66 -4.81 2.60 -3.66
C LEU A 66 -5.69 1.53 -2.99
N LEU A 67 -5.81 0.36 -3.61
CA LEU A 67 -6.67 -0.70 -3.11
C LEU A 67 -6.12 -1.40 -1.86
N HIS A 68 -4.81 -1.37 -1.64
CA HIS A 68 -4.16 -1.89 -0.43
C HIS A 68 -3.88 -0.80 0.62
N HIS A 69 -4.42 0.41 0.44
CA HIS A 69 -4.38 1.47 1.44
C HIS A 69 -5.53 1.31 2.43
N TRP A 70 -5.28 1.54 3.72
CA TRP A 70 -6.30 1.41 4.76
C TRP A 70 -7.39 2.49 4.69
N ALA A 71 -7.04 3.67 4.19
CA ALA A 71 -7.94 4.84 4.23
C ALA A 71 -9.21 4.68 3.37
N PRO A 72 -9.16 4.22 2.10
CA PRO A 72 -10.38 4.05 1.31
C PRO A 72 -11.47 3.19 1.98
N PRO A 73 -11.20 1.94 2.43
CA PRO A 73 -12.23 1.17 3.13
C PRO A 73 -12.63 1.79 4.47
N ALA A 74 -11.70 2.43 5.20
CA ALA A 74 -12.05 3.12 6.45
C ALA A 74 -13.02 4.29 6.22
N VAL A 75 -12.83 5.07 5.15
CA VAL A 75 -13.74 6.15 4.76
C VAL A 75 -15.11 5.58 4.40
N VAL A 76 -15.17 4.52 3.59
CA VAL A 76 -16.46 3.87 3.25
C VAL A 76 -17.16 3.37 4.51
N LEU A 77 -16.44 2.76 5.44
CA LEU A 77 -16.97 2.29 6.72
C LEU A 77 -17.58 3.43 7.53
N VAL A 78 -16.83 4.53 7.71
CA VAL A 78 -17.28 5.71 8.48
C VAL A 78 -18.49 6.37 7.83
N LEU A 79 -18.48 6.57 6.51
CA LEU A 79 -19.60 7.17 5.79
C LEU A 79 -20.85 6.29 5.87
N SER A 80 -20.69 4.97 5.75
CA SER A 80 -21.79 4.02 5.86
C SER A 80 -22.39 3.95 7.26
N ALA A 81 -21.59 4.24 8.30
CA ALA A 81 -22.02 4.20 9.69
C ALA A 81 -22.58 5.54 10.21
N THR A 82 -22.20 6.67 9.62
CA THR A 82 -22.52 8.01 10.17
C THR A 82 -23.48 8.83 9.32
N LEU A 83 -23.62 8.54 8.02
CA LEU A 83 -24.52 9.32 7.17
C LEU A 83 -25.98 8.92 7.39
N PRO A 84 -26.90 9.89 7.61
CA PRO A 84 -28.34 9.66 7.77
C PRO A 84 -29.05 9.45 6.42
N ILE A 85 -28.44 8.65 5.54
CA ILE A 85 -29.06 8.22 4.28
C ILE A 85 -29.95 7.02 4.61
N SER A 86 -31.05 6.83 3.86
CA SER A 86 -31.97 5.72 4.08
C SER A 86 -31.19 4.43 4.32
N HIS A 87 -31.48 3.78 5.45
CA HIS A 87 -30.73 2.63 5.98
C HIS A 87 -30.49 1.54 4.92
N THR A 88 -31.29 1.49 3.86
CA THR A 88 -31.24 0.42 2.87
C THR A 88 -30.02 0.46 1.93
N THR A 89 -29.48 1.61 1.54
CA THR A 89 -28.46 1.65 0.45
C THR A 89 -27.03 1.71 0.97
N LEU A 90 -26.75 2.57 1.96
CA LEU A 90 -25.38 2.71 2.48
C LEU A 90 -24.97 1.58 3.43
N LEU A 91 -25.91 0.96 4.16
CA LEU A 91 -25.60 -0.20 4.99
C LEU A 91 -25.08 -1.39 4.18
N LEU A 92 -25.38 -1.47 2.88
CA LEU A 92 -24.86 -2.54 2.02
C LEU A 92 -23.33 -2.45 1.83
N PHE A 93 -22.77 -1.25 1.88
CA PHE A 93 -21.34 -1.03 1.71
C PHE A 93 -20.55 -1.22 2.99
N PHE A 94 -21.18 -1.13 4.15
CA PHE A 94 -20.54 -1.34 5.45
C PHE A 94 -19.85 -2.72 5.57
N PRO A 95 -20.53 -3.86 5.34
CA PRO A 95 -19.89 -5.17 5.44
C PRO A 95 -18.89 -5.43 4.31
N ALA A 96 -19.09 -4.84 3.13
CA ALA A 96 -18.09 -4.88 2.05
C ALA A 96 -16.80 -4.13 2.43
N ALA A 97 -16.92 -2.98 3.09
CA ALA A 97 -15.78 -2.21 3.60
C ALA A 97 -15.04 -2.94 4.73
N LEU A 98 -15.77 -3.62 5.62
CA LEU A 98 -15.18 -4.51 6.63
C LEU A 98 -14.36 -5.62 5.97
N ALA A 99 -14.91 -6.28 4.96
CA ALA A 99 -14.25 -7.36 4.22
C ALA A 99 -13.00 -6.86 3.49
N TRP A 100 -13.08 -5.69 2.86
CA TRP A 100 -11.93 -5.04 2.22
C TRP A 100 -10.84 -4.70 3.23
N LEU A 101 -11.18 -4.05 4.35
CA LEU A 101 -10.19 -3.70 5.38
C LEU A 101 -9.57 -4.96 6.01
N SER A 102 -10.37 -6.00 6.22
CA SER A 102 -9.91 -7.33 6.65
C SER A 102 -8.82 -7.87 5.73
N HIS A 103 -9.08 -7.90 4.41
CA HIS A 103 -8.11 -8.36 3.41
C HIS A 103 -6.76 -7.63 3.57
N ILE A 104 -6.78 -6.29 3.67
CA ILE A 104 -5.57 -5.47 3.85
C ILE A 104 -4.81 -5.86 5.13
N MET A 105 -5.51 -6.09 6.24
CA MET A 105 -4.89 -6.41 7.53
C MET A 105 -4.29 -7.83 7.55
N LEU A 106 -4.97 -8.79 6.93
CA LEU A 106 -4.45 -10.14 6.73
C LEU A 106 -3.18 -10.11 5.86
N ASP A 107 -3.18 -9.30 4.80
CA ASP A 107 -1.98 -9.04 4.01
C ASP A 107 -0.82 -8.50 4.86
N ARG A 108 -1.10 -7.54 5.75
CA ARG A 108 -0.06 -6.99 6.65
C ARG A 108 0.45 -8.01 7.65
N ALA A 109 -0.40 -8.94 8.08
CA ALA A 109 -0.01 -10.05 8.95
C ALA A 109 0.94 -11.02 8.24
N LEU A 110 0.65 -11.35 6.97
CA LEU A 110 1.48 -12.19 6.10
C LEU A 110 2.77 -11.49 5.64
N GLY A 111 2.86 -10.17 5.87
CA GLY A 111 4.02 -9.37 5.56
C GLY A 111 3.97 -8.73 4.18
N TYR A 112 2.83 -8.74 3.50
CA TYR A 112 2.54 -7.94 2.31
C TYR A 112 2.37 -6.45 2.65
N GLY A 113 2.58 -5.57 1.67
CA GLY A 113 2.56 -4.13 1.91
C GLY A 113 2.70 -3.30 0.63
N PRO A 114 2.74 -1.95 0.78
CA PRO A 114 2.70 -1.03 -0.35
C PRO A 114 3.92 -1.21 -1.23
N ARG A 115 3.72 -1.02 -2.53
CA ARG A 115 4.79 -1.06 -3.52
C ARG A 115 5.44 0.31 -3.70
N THR A 116 6.73 0.32 -4.00
CA THR A 116 7.48 1.49 -4.47
C THR A 116 7.03 1.85 -5.88
N ARG A 117 7.46 3.02 -6.38
CA ARG A 117 7.16 3.46 -7.75
C ARG A 117 7.66 2.46 -8.81
N ASP A 118 8.70 1.71 -8.49
CA ASP A 118 9.30 0.70 -9.36
C ASP A 118 8.70 -0.70 -9.16
N GLY A 119 7.66 -0.84 -8.34
CA GLY A 119 6.93 -2.09 -8.16
C GLY A 119 7.43 -3.02 -7.05
N TRP A 120 8.52 -2.66 -6.38
CA TRP A 120 9.09 -3.45 -5.29
C TRP A 120 8.32 -3.25 -3.99
N GLN A 121 8.28 -4.27 -3.15
CA GLN A 121 7.60 -4.16 -1.86
C GLN A 121 8.41 -3.31 -0.87
N ARG A 122 7.79 -2.32 -0.24
CA ARG A 122 8.43 -1.52 0.82
C ARG A 122 8.67 -2.38 2.06
N GLY A 123 9.94 -2.64 2.39
CA GLY A 123 10.34 -3.42 3.56
C GLY A 123 10.65 -4.90 3.31
N GLY A 124 10.69 -5.35 2.05
CA GLY A 124 11.21 -6.68 1.69
C GLY A 124 12.73 -6.75 1.84
N SER A 125 13.26 -7.95 2.12
CA SER A 125 14.71 -8.18 2.33
C SER A 125 15.57 -7.63 1.18
N PRO A 126 16.81 -7.15 1.46
CA PRO A 126 17.69 -6.52 0.49
C PRO A 126 18.01 -7.35 -0.76
N VAL A 127 17.84 -8.67 -0.69
CA VAL A 127 18.10 -9.64 -1.77
C VAL A 127 17.37 -9.31 -3.08
N ASN A 128 16.21 -8.64 -3.03
CA ASN A 128 15.43 -8.27 -4.23
C ASN A 128 15.58 -6.80 -4.62
N ARG A 129 16.57 -6.08 -4.09
CA ARG A 129 16.84 -4.69 -4.48
C ARG A 129 17.90 -4.74 -5.58
N PRO A 130 17.62 -4.33 -6.84
CA PRO A 130 18.71 -4.00 -7.75
C PRO A 130 19.57 -2.96 -7.05
N ALA A 131 20.89 -3.20 -7.01
CA ALA A 131 21.84 -2.37 -6.28
C ALA A 131 21.52 -0.88 -6.56
N ALA A 132 21.20 -0.14 -5.49
CA ALA A 132 20.98 1.28 -5.59
C ALA A 132 22.33 1.94 -5.92
N GLY A 133 22.64 2.11 -7.21
CA GLY A 133 23.86 2.78 -7.63
C GLY A 133 24.38 2.41 -9.01
N SER A 134 23.79 2.95 -10.07
CA SER A 134 24.50 3.08 -11.36
C SER A 134 24.09 4.24 -12.27
N HIS A 135 23.21 5.16 -11.84
CA HIS A 135 22.86 6.34 -12.66
C HIS A 135 22.84 7.67 -11.88
N GLN A 136 23.83 7.88 -10.99
CA GLN A 136 24.21 9.23 -10.55
C GLN A 136 25.74 9.37 -10.55
N THR A 137 26.33 9.31 -11.74
CA THR A 137 27.65 9.89 -12.00
C THR A 137 27.46 11.02 -13.00
N TRP A 138 27.08 12.19 -12.50
CA TRP A 138 27.30 13.46 -13.21
C TRP A 138 28.42 14.21 -12.49
N SER A 139 29.62 13.91 -12.98
CA SER A 139 30.77 14.78 -13.17
C SER A 139 30.71 16.21 -12.60
N SER A 140 31.60 16.44 -11.63
CA SER A 140 32.56 17.55 -11.57
C SER A 140 32.07 18.98 -11.83
N THR A 141 31.94 19.76 -10.75
CA THR A 141 32.54 21.09 -10.73
C THR A 141 33.16 21.32 -9.36
N ARG A 142 34.43 20.94 -9.28
CA ARG A 142 35.35 21.20 -8.19
C ARG A 142 35.47 22.73 -8.08
N ARG A 143 34.80 23.31 -7.10
CA ARG A 143 34.90 24.72 -6.73
C ARG A 143 36.36 24.95 -6.29
N MET A 144 37.17 25.54 -7.16
CA MET A 144 38.53 25.96 -6.84
C MET A 144 38.46 27.00 -5.72
N LEU A 145 38.92 26.64 -4.53
CA LEU A 145 39.34 27.58 -3.51
C LEU A 145 40.75 28.06 -3.88
N PRO A 146 41.02 29.37 -3.93
CA PRO A 146 42.38 29.86 -4.09
C PRO A 146 43.20 29.60 -2.81
N PRO A 147 44.49 29.24 -2.92
CA PRO A 147 45.35 29.06 -1.77
C PRO A 147 45.65 30.40 -1.11
N SER A 148 45.41 30.46 0.19
CA SER A 148 45.84 31.51 1.11
C SER A 148 47.38 31.58 1.14
N THR A 149 47.95 32.69 0.66
CA THR A 149 49.35 33.05 0.89
C THR A 149 49.44 34.20 1.88
N LEU A 150 49.95 33.92 3.08
CA LEU A 150 50.52 34.89 4.03
C LEU A 150 51.89 34.33 4.48
N PRO A 151 52.73 35.09 5.21
CA PRO A 151 53.66 36.09 4.68
C PRO A 151 55.11 35.73 5.07
N ILE A 152 56.13 36.13 4.30
CA ILE A 152 57.52 36.11 4.80
C ILE A 152 58.22 37.42 4.45
N SER A 153 58.71 38.02 5.52
CA SER A 153 59.58 39.19 5.69
C SER A 153 60.96 39.02 5.02
N SER A 154 61.52 40.09 4.45
CA SER A 154 62.74 40.74 4.97
C SER A 154 63.38 41.71 3.95
N SER A 155 63.64 42.94 4.41
CA SER A 155 64.82 43.81 4.19
C SER A 155 65.40 43.98 2.79
N GLU A 156 65.37 45.23 2.29
CA GLU A 156 66.52 46.14 2.17
C GLU A 156 66.04 47.59 2.00
#